data_AF-A0A1Y2NNY0-F1
#
_entry.id   AF-A0A1Y2NNY0-F1
#
_cell.length_a   1.000
_cell.length_b   1.000
_cell.length_c   1.000
_cell.angle_alpha   90.00
_cell.angle_beta   90.00
_cell.angle_gamma   90.00
#
_symmetry.space_group_name_H-M   'P 1'
#
loop_
_entity.id
_entity.type
_entity.pdbx_description
1 polymer ?
#
loop_
_entity_poly.entity_id
_entity_poly.type
_entity_poly.pdbx_seq_one_letter_code
_entity_poly.pdbx_strand_id
1 'polypeptide(L)'
;MTTMTIAPATTGPDDTSEYAAGRADAYDDAHTLTLPQLHTRAAHYIAYATPARAAGYADRVHETAMERAAVTAAETELAHTSPTTWARTNDAAA
;
A
#
# COMPACT_ATOMS: atom_id res chain seq x y z
N MET A 1 -23.14 31.13 -18.95
CA MET A 1 -22.81 29.79 -18.43
C MET A 1 -21.86 29.97 -17.28
N THR A 2 -22.24 29.56 -16.07
CA THR A 2 -21.36 29.61 -14.90
C THR A 2 -20.64 28.29 -14.81
N THR A 3 -19.31 28.32 -14.91
CA THR A 3 -18.44 27.16 -14.75
C THR A 3 -18.47 26.76 -13.28
N MET A 4 -19.17 25.68 -12.93
CA MET A 4 -19.20 25.17 -11.57
C MET A 4 -17.97 24.27 -11.39
N THR A 5 -16.96 24.75 -10.67
CA THR A 5 -15.83 23.92 -10.25
C THR A 5 -16.37 22.92 -9.22
N ILE A 6 -16.39 21.64 -9.58
CA ILE A 6 -16.60 20.56 -8.62
C ILE A 6 -15.32 20.53 -7.76
N ALA A 7 -15.37 21.14 -6.58
CA ALA A 7 -14.38 20.86 -5.55
C ALA A 7 -14.59 19.42 -5.09
N PRO A 8 -13.54 18.59 -4.96
CA PRO A 8 -13.70 17.31 -4.29
C PRO A 8 -14.27 17.59 -2.89
N ALA A 9 -15.32 16.87 -2.51
CA ALA A 9 -15.82 16.91 -1.14
C ALA A 9 -14.67 16.44 -0.24
N THR A 10 -14.04 17.36 0.50
CA THR A 10 -12.98 17.00 1.44
C THR A 10 -13.54 16.17 2.60
N THR A 11 -14.82 16.37 2.93
CA THR A 11 -15.52 15.68 4.02
C THR A 11 -15.99 14.28 3.63
N GLY A 12 -15.04 13.37 3.35
CA GLY A 12 -15.26 11.93 3.48
C GLY A 12 -15.10 11.50 4.94
N PRO A 13 -15.40 10.23 5.31
CA PRO A 13 -14.99 9.66 6.61
C PRO A 13 -13.47 9.81 6.88
N ASP A 14 -12.71 10.08 5.82
CA ASP A 14 -11.27 10.34 5.75
C ASP A 14 -10.83 11.65 6.42
N ASP A 15 -11.76 12.57 6.73
CA ASP A 15 -11.47 13.89 7.32
C ASP A 15 -11.45 13.88 8.87
N THR A 16 -11.52 12.70 9.49
CA THR A 16 -11.41 12.57 10.95
C THR A 16 -9.96 12.41 11.38
N SER A 17 -9.56 13.12 12.45
CA SER A 17 -8.22 12.96 13.03
C SER A 17 -7.89 11.51 13.41
N GLU A 18 -8.91 10.75 13.79
CA GLU A 18 -8.80 9.33 14.12
C GLU A 18 -8.51 8.45 12.90
N TYR A 19 -9.14 8.71 11.74
CA TYR A 19 -8.81 8.00 10.51
C TYR A 19 -7.36 8.23 10.09
N ALA A 20 -6.92 9.49 10.09
CA ALA A 20 -5.53 9.85 9.80
C ALA A 20 -4.54 9.23 10.79
N ALA A 21 -4.89 9.18 12.08
CA ALA A 21 -4.08 8.52 13.10
C ALA A 21 -3.94 7.01 12.84
N GLY A 22 -5.02 6.33 12.47
CA GLY A 22 -4.99 4.90 12.13
C GLY A 22 -4.10 4.61 10.92
N ARG A 23 -4.15 5.47 9.90
CA ARG A 23 -3.22 5.39 8.75
C ARG A 23 -1.77 5.59 9.17
N ALA A 24 -1.49 6.56 10.03
CA ALA A 24 -0.14 6.83 10.54
C ALA A 24 0.40 5.64 11.34
N ASP A 25 -0.41 5.06 12.23
CA ASP A 25 -0.03 3.88 13.00
C ASP A 25 0.35 2.70 12.08
N ALA A 26 -0.47 2.44 11.03
CA ALA A 26 -0.18 1.39 10.05
C ALA A 26 1.08 1.67 9.23
N TYR A 27 1.34 2.94 8.90
CA TYR A 27 2.57 3.35 8.21
C TYR A 27 3.80 3.07 9.08
N ASP A 28 3.78 3.47 10.36
CA ASP A 28 4.88 3.21 11.29
C ASP A 28 5.09 1.71 11.51
N ASP A 29 4.01 0.97 11.74
CA ASP A 29 4.06 -0.48 11.94
C ASP A 29 4.60 -1.22 10.70
N ALA A 30 4.32 -0.76 9.49
CA ALA A 30 4.79 -1.39 8.25
C ALA A 30 6.33 -1.40 8.09
N HIS A 31 7.05 -0.56 8.84
CA HIS A 31 8.52 -0.56 8.88
C HIS A 31 9.11 -1.71 9.72
N THR A 32 8.31 -2.31 10.60
CA THR A 32 8.77 -3.33 11.55
C THR A 32 8.01 -4.64 11.44
N LEU A 33 6.78 -4.61 10.93
CA LEU A 33 5.89 -5.76 10.82
C LEU A 33 5.77 -6.27 9.38
N THR A 34 5.58 -7.58 9.26
CA THR A 34 5.23 -8.24 8.00
C THR A 34 3.75 -8.02 7.66
N LEU A 35 3.38 -8.15 6.38
CA LEU A 35 1.99 -7.97 5.93
C LEU A 35 0.98 -8.87 6.68
N PRO A 36 1.25 -10.16 6.95
CA PRO A 36 0.36 -10.96 7.80
C PRO A 36 0.19 -10.41 9.22
N GLN A 37 1.27 -9.93 9.84
CA GLN A 37 1.22 -9.31 11.17
C GLN A 37 0.41 -8.00 11.15
N LEU A 38 0.54 -7.20 10.08
CA LEU A 38 -0.28 -6.02 9.88
C LEU A 38 -1.77 -6.36 9.76
N HIS A 39 -2.14 -7.43 9.05
CA HIS A 39 -3.53 -7.89 9.01
C HIS A 39 -4.05 -8.35 10.38
N THR A 40 -3.24 -9.08 11.16
CA THR A 40 -3.61 -9.44 12.53
C THR A 40 -3.82 -8.19 13.39
N ARG A 41 -2.97 -7.17 13.23
CA ARG A 41 -3.10 -5.92 13.96
C ARG A 41 -4.31 -5.10 13.49
N ALA A 42 -4.64 -5.10 12.20
CA ALA A 42 -5.87 -4.49 11.69
C ALA A 42 -7.13 -5.13 12.33
N ALA A 43 -7.14 -6.46 12.49
CA ALA A 43 -8.23 -7.14 13.20
C ALA A 43 -8.32 -6.70 14.68
N HIS A 44 -7.18 -6.46 15.34
CA HIS A 44 -7.16 -5.89 16.68
C HIS A 44 -7.71 -4.46 16.73
N TYR A 45 -7.37 -3.62 15.75
CA TYR A 45 -7.95 -2.27 15.64
C TYR A 45 -9.48 -2.32 15.44
N ILE A 46 -9.98 -3.24 14.62
CA ILE A 46 -11.43 -3.42 14.45
C ILE A 46 -12.13 -3.78 15.77
N ALA A 47 -11.47 -4.58 16.63
CA ALA A 47 -12.04 -5.01 17.90
C ALA A 47 -11.98 -3.93 19.00
N TYR A 48 -10.98 -3.06 18.99
CA TYR A 48 -10.65 -2.22 20.16
C TYR A 48 -10.46 -0.72 19.88
N ALA A 49 -10.32 -0.30 18.63
CA ALA A 49 -10.18 1.10 18.25
C ALA A 49 -11.52 1.72 17.85
N THR A 50 -11.53 3.04 17.65
CA THR A 50 -12.68 3.70 17.04
C THR A 50 -12.87 3.20 15.60
N PRO A 51 -14.11 3.14 15.07
CA PRO A 51 -14.34 2.68 13.70
C PRO A 51 -13.54 3.46 12.66
N ALA A 52 -13.38 4.78 12.84
CA ALA A 52 -12.59 5.63 11.96
C ALA A 52 -11.09 5.25 11.97
N ARG A 53 -10.50 5.06 13.16
CA ARG A 53 -9.09 4.66 13.28
C ARG A 53 -8.86 3.26 12.75
N ALA A 54 -9.78 2.33 12.99
CA ALA A 54 -9.72 0.99 12.44
C ALA A 54 -9.79 0.97 10.91
N ALA A 55 -10.67 1.78 10.31
CA ALA A 55 -10.77 1.95 8.87
C ALA A 55 -9.46 2.51 8.29
N GLY A 56 -8.91 3.57 8.87
CA GLY A 56 -7.65 4.16 8.43
C GLY A 56 -6.48 3.17 8.49
N TYR A 57 -6.37 2.41 9.58
CA TYR A 57 -5.36 1.37 9.69
C TYR A 57 -5.53 0.29 8.61
N ALA A 58 -6.75 -0.21 8.41
CA ALA A 58 -7.05 -1.25 7.44
C ALA A 58 -6.77 -0.81 5.99
N ASP A 59 -7.15 0.42 5.63
CA ASP A 59 -6.91 0.98 4.30
C ASP A 59 -5.42 1.07 3.98
N ARG A 60 -4.59 1.55 4.92
CA ARG A 60 -3.14 1.62 4.69
C ARG A 60 -2.49 0.24 4.58
N VAL A 61 -2.99 -0.76 5.32
CA VAL A 61 -2.55 -2.16 5.15
C VAL A 61 -2.93 -2.69 3.77
N HIS A 62 -4.12 -2.37 3.28
CA HIS A 62 -4.56 -2.75 1.94
C HIS A 62 -3.69 -2.12 0.83
N GLU A 63 -3.39 -0.83 0.94
CA GLU A 63 -2.45 -0.15 0.04
C GLU A 63 -1.07 -0.82 0.06
N THR A 64 -0.54 -1.14 1.25
CA THR A 64 0.74 -1.83 1.40
C THR A 64 0.72 -3.20 0.70
N ALA A 65 -0.39 -3.93 0.75
CA ALA A 65 -0.55 -5.19 0.04
C ALA A 65 -0.51 -5.00 -1.49
N MET A 66 -1.19 -3.98 -2.00
CA MET A 66 -1.16 -3.65 -3.43
C MET A 66 0.23 -3.22 -3.90
N GLU A 67 0.92 -2.37 -3.13
CA GLU A 67 2.29 -1.92 -3.41
C GLU A 67 3.24 -3.12 -3.53
N ARG A 68 3.17 -4.07 -2.58
CA ARG A 68 3.97 -5.30 -2.61
C ARG A 68 3.64 -6.17 -3.82
N ALA A 69 2.36 -6.33 -4.16
CA ALA A 69 1.95 -7.11 -5.32
C ALA A 69 2.47 -6.49 -6.63
N ALA A 70 2.42 -5.16 -6.76
CA ALA A 70 2.96 -4.44 -7.91
C ALA A 70 4.49 -4.60 -8.03
N VAL A 71 5.22 -4.51 -6.91
CA VAL A 71 6.67 -4.74 -6.88
C VAL A 71 6.99 -6.18 -7.30
N THR A 72 6.31 -7.18 -6.72
CA THR A 72 6.52 -8.58 -7.10
C THR A 72 6.24 -8.84 -8.58
N ALA A 73 5.20 -8.21 -9.15
CA ALA A 73 4.92 -8.32 -10.58
C ALA A 73 6.06 -7.74 -11.43
N ALA A 74 6.53 -6.54 -11.08
CA ALA A 74 7.66 -5.90 -11.77
C ALA A 74 8.96 -6.68 -11.65
N GLU A 75 9.27 -7.21 -10.46
CA GLU A 75 10.43 -8.09 -10.22
C GLU A 75 10.34 -9.38 -11.03
N THR A 76 9.13 -9.94 -11.16
CA THR A 76 8.90 -11.13 -11.98
C THR A 76 9.15 -10.82 -13.46
N GLU A 77 8.62 -9.72 -14.00
CA GLU A 77 8.90 -9.29 -15.38
C GLU A 77 10.40 -9.04 -15.63
N LEU A 78 11.09 -8.41 -14.68
CA LEU A 78 12.53 -8.21 -14.75
C LEU A 78 13.30 -9.54 -14.74
N ALA A 79 12.89 -10.49 -13.88
CA ALA A 79 13.48 -11.83 -13.83
C ALA A 79 13.24 -12.63 -15.12
N HIS A 80 12.18 -12.35 -15.88
CA HIS A 80 11.94 -12.98 -17.19
C HIS A 80 12.77 -12.36 -18.32
N THR A 81 13.15 -11.08 -18.20
CA THR A 81 13.95 -10.35 -19.22
C THR A 81 15.46 -10.38 -18.97
N SER A 82 15.88 -10.59 -17.72
CA SER A 82 17.29 -10.68 -17.32
C SER A 82 18.08 -11.90 -17.87
N PRO A 83 17.51 -13.11 -18.05
CA PRO A 83 18.23 -14.26 -18.61
C PRO A 83 18.77 -13.99 -20.02
N THR A 84 18.07 -13.16 -20.78
CA THR A 84 18.43 -12.79 -22.15
C THR A 84 19.57 -11.79 -22.22
N THR A 85 19.84 -11.04 -21.14
CA THR A 85 20.92 -10.04 -21.11
C THR A 85 22.25 -10.69 -20.79
N TRP A 86 22.31 -11.60 -19.81
CA TRP A 86 23.53 -12.36 -19.49
C TRP A 86 23.97 -13.27 -20.66
N ALA A 87 23.01 -13.94 -21.31
CA ALA A 87 23.28 -14.73 -22.52
C ALA A 87 23.81 -13.86 -23.68
N ARG A 88 23.22 -12.68 -23.94
CA ARG A 88 23.72 -11.75 -24.98
C ARG A 88 25.12 -11.22 -24.72
N THR A 89 25.48 -10.92 -23.46
CA THR A 89 26.83 -10.44 -23.13
C THR A 89 27.90 -11.53 -23.24
N ASN A 90 27.55 -12.79 -22.97
CA ASN A 90 28.52 -13.88 -23.01
C ASN A 90 28.69 -14.48 -24.41
N ASP A 91 27.64 -14.48 -25.25
CA ASP A 91 27.75 -14.91 -26.65
C ASP A 91 28.45 -13.87 -27.55
N ALA A 92 28.53 -12.61 -27.13
CA ALA A 92 29.28 -11.57 -27.84
C ALA A 92 30.80 -11.60 -27.56
N ALA A 93 31.25 -12.47 -26.65
CA ALA A 93 32.65 -12.60 -26.21
C ALA A 93 33.33 -13.90 -26.69
N ALA A 94 32.64 -14.71 -27.51
CA ALA A 94 33.15 -15.94 -28.13
C ALA A 94 33.28 -15.77 -29.66
#